data_AF-A0AAW6H5K8-F1
#
_entry.id   AF-A0AAW6H5K8-F1
#
_cell.length_a   1.000
_cell.length_b   1.000
_cell.length_c   1.000
_cell.angle_alpha   90.00
_cell.angle_beta   90.00
_cell.angle_gamma   90.00
#
_symmetry.space_group_name_H-M   'P 1'
#
loop_
_entity.id
_entity.type
_entity.pdbx_description
1 polymer ?
#
loop_
_entity_poly.entity_id
_entity_poly.type
_entity_poly.pdbx_seq_one_letter_code
_entity_poly.pdbx_strand_id
1 'polypeptide(L)'
;MTPLKANTFISFILLFVLLLLSGGAASQRRRAKVAPPNIQRTDTLQVGDSLQMGDSLQGGKGLPADSLQQDTVAAAPPKKDALDAPVAYEANDSIVFTQSGFAHLYGQGKVSYPGADLEADVISMDMDNSTV
;
A
#
# COMPACT_ATOMS: atom_id res chain seq x y z
N MET A 1 -19.93 -33.59 47.80
CA MET A 1 -19.05 -33.36 46.64
C MET A 1 -19.78 -33.91 45.42
N THR A 2 -20.29 -33.06 44.54
CA THR A 2 -20.98 -33.49 43.31
C THR A 2 -19.93 -33.80 42.23
N PRO A 3 -20.04 -34.90 41.49
CA PRO A 3 -19.07 -35.22 40.44
C PRO A 3 -19.21 -34.22 39.30
N LEU A 4 -18.11 -33.60 38.89
CA LEU A 4 -18.09 -32.70 37.74
C LEU A 4 -18.33 -33.52 36.46
N LYS A 5 -19.18 -32.97 35.60
CA LYS A 5 -19.58 -33.59 34.32
C LYS A 5 -18.36 -33.66 33.38
N ALA A 6 -18.22 -34.75 32.63
CA ALA A 6 -17.05 -35.02 31.77
C ALA A 6 -16.70 -33.87 30.81
N ASN A 7 -17.70 -33.15 30.29
CA ASN A 7 -17.53 -31.99 29.41
C ASN A 7 -16.80 -30.83 30.10
N THR A 8 -17.01 -30.65 31.40
CA THR A 8 -16.31 -29.64 32.21
C THR A 8 -14.84 -30.03 32.38
N PHE A 9 -14.56 -31.31 32.63
CA PHE A 9 -13.19 -31.82 32.72
C PHE A 9 -12.41 -31.65 31.42
N ILE A 10 -13.03 -31.94 30.28
CA ILE A 10 -12.40 -31.78 28.95
C ILE A 10 -12.05 -30.30 28.70
N SER A 11 -12.94 -29.37 29.05
CA SER A 11 -12.70 -27.93 28.91
C SER A 11 -11.49 -27.46 29.75
N PHE A 12 -11.36 -27.93 31.00
CA PHE A 12 -10.21 -27.61 31.84
C PHE A 12 -8.88 -28.15 31.29
N ILE A 13 -8.89 -29.36 30.72
CA ILE A 13 -7.70 -29.96 30.10
C ILE A 13 -7.29 -29.16 28.86
N LEU A 14 -8.25 -28.79 28.00
CA LEU A 14 -7.97 -27.99 26.80
C LEU A 14 -7.42 -26.61 27.14
N LEU A 15 -7.97 -25.95 28.17
CA LEU A 15 -7.48 -24.67 28.65
C LEU A 15 -6.01 -24.77 29.13
N PHE A 16 -5.68 -25.84 29.87
CA PHE A 16 -4.32 -26.06 30.36
C PHE A 16 -3.33 -26.31 29.21
N VAL A 17 -3.73 -27.09 28.20
CA VAL A 17 -2.91 -27.33 27.00
C VAL A 17 -2.68 -26.03 26.23
N LEU A 18 -3.71 -25.19 26.04
CA LEU A 18 -3.58 -23.88 25.40
C LEU A 18 -2.64 -22.94 26.17
N LEU A 19 -2.65 -23.01 27.51
CA LEU A 19 -1.75 -22.23 28.37
C LEU A 19 -0.28 -22.66 28.21
N LEU A 20 -0.02 -23.96 28.08
CA LEU A 20 1.33 -24.49 27.85
C LEU A 20 1.88 -24.09 26.47
N LEU A 21 1.02 -24.01 25.45
CA LEU A 21 1.40 -23.59 24.09
C LEU A 21 1.70 -22.09 23.99
N SER A 22 1.16 -21.27 24.90
CA SER A 22 1.29 -19.80 24.89
C SER A 22 2.58 -19.26 25.55
N GLY A 23 3.39 -20.13 26.18
CA GLY A 23 4.55 -19.73 27.01
C GLY A 23 5.79 -19.19 26.28
N GLY A 24 5.71 -18.81 25.00
CA GLY A 24 6.89 -18.53 24.15
C GLY A 24 6.83 -17.22 23.36
N ALA A 25 6.81 -16.06 24.03
CA ALA A 25 7.01 -14.77 23.35
C ALA A 25 7.78 -13.76 24.21
N ALA A 26 9.05 -14.08 24.49
CA ALA A 26 10.01 -13.07 24.95
C ALA A 26 10.49 -12.24 23.74
N SER A 27 9.76 -11.17 23.41
CA SER A 27 10.16 -10.23 22.35
C SER A 27 11.34 -9.37 22.84
N GLN A 28 12.52 -9.66 22.32
CA GLN A 28 13.78 -8.99 22.61
C GLN A 28 13.80 -7.60 21.95
N ARG A 29 13.67 -6.55 22.77
CA ARG A 29 13.91 -5.15 22.38
C ARG A 29 15.34 -5.00 21.81
N ARG A 30 15.47 -4.72 20.52
CA ARG A 30 16.65 -4.00 20.00
C ARG A 30 16.31 -2.53 19.77
N ARG A 31 16.76 -1.71 20.73
CA ARG A 31 17.08 -0.31 20.47
C ARG A 31 18.16 -0.25 19.40
N ALA A 32 17.91 0.46 18.30
CA ALA A 32 18.96 1.14 17.56
C ALA A 32 18.35 2.40 16.94
N LYS A 33 18.65 3.51 17.62
CA LYS A 33 18.37 4.88 17.26
C LYS A 33 19.28 5.24 16.07
N VAL A 34 18.71 5.63 14.93
CA VAL A 34 19.47 6.30 13.86
C VAL A 34 18.70 7.55 13.45
N ALA A 35 19.32 8.70 13.68
CA ALA A 35 18.81 10.01 13.32
C ALA A 35 19.24 10.39 11.89
N PRO A 36 18.44 11.14 11.12
CA PRO A 36 18.89 11.94 9.98
C PRO A 36 19.03 13.43 10.40
N PRO A 37 19.40 14.39 9.53
CA PRO A 37 20.26 14.41 8.33
C PRO A 37 21.34 15.54 8.40
N ASN A 38 22.38 15.53 7.56
CA ASN A 38 23.11 16.76 7.13
C ASN A 38 24.10 16.43 6.01
N ILE A 39 23.91 16.94 4.78
CA ILE A 39 24.99 17.51 3.94
C ILE A 39 24.37 18.58 3.05
N GLN A 40 24.64 19.84 3.39
CA GLN A 40 24.57 21.00 2.51
C GLN A 40 25.57 20.81 1.35
N ARG A 41 25.13 20.96 0.10
CA ARG A 41 26.02 21.15 -1.04
C ARG A 41 25.84 22.56 -1.60
N THR A 42 26.84 23.38 -1.33
CA THR A 42 27.14 24.66 -1.96
C THR A 42 28.44 24.44 -2.74
N ASP A 43 28.46 24.69 -4.05
CA ASP A 43 29.70 24.95 -4.82
C ASP A 43 29.31 25.55 -6.18
N THR A 44 29.41 26.87 -6.35
CA THR A 44 30.51 27.61 -7.02
C THR A 44 30.76 27.21 -8.48
N LEU A 45 30.32 28.07 -9.40
CA LEU A 45 31.02 28.31 -10.66
C LEU A 45 31.20 29.81 -10.82
N GLN A 46 32.25 30.32 -10.16
CA GLN A 46 32.97 31.50 -10.64
C GLN A 46 33.84 31.02 -11.81
N VAL A 47 33.46 31.41 -13.02
CA VAL A 47 34.40 31.46 -14.15
C VAL A 47 34.23 32.85 -14.75
N GLY A 48 35.11 33.75 -14.36
CA GLY A 48 35.36 34.94 -15.15
C GLY A 48 36.19 34.55 -16.36
N ASP A 49 35.80 35.05 -17.53
CA ASP A 49 36.80 35.60 -18.43
C ASP A 49 36.19 36.75 -19.23
N SER A 50 36.96 37.83 -19.28
CA SER A 50 36.59 39.13 -19.81
C SER A 50 37.47 39.37 -21.01
N LEU A 51 36.93 39.26 -22.23
CA LEU A 51 37.61 39.75 -23.44
C LEU A 51 36.67 40.63 -24.25
N GLN A 52 36.68 41.91 -23.87
CA GLN A 52 36.89 43.08 -24.72
C GLN A 52 36.30 43.15 -26.14
N MET A 53 35.59 44.28 -26.32
CA MET A 53 35.65 45.22 -27.44
C MET A 53 34.82 44.93 -28.69
N GLY A 54 33.92 45.87 -29.00
CA GLY A 54 33.37 46.03 -30.35
C GLY A 54 32.08 46.85 -30.39
N ASP A 55 32.20 48.15 -30.13
CA ASP A 55 31.23 49.20 -30.44
C ASP A 55 30.75 49.11 -31.91
N SER A 56 29.43 49.04 -32.14
CA SER A 56 28.71 49.82 -33.18
C SER A 56 27.23 49.47 -33.30
N LEU A 57 26.40 50.42 -32.84
CA LEU A 57 25.22 51.01 -33.48
C LEU A 57 24.13 50.14 -34.14
N GLN A 58 22.91 50.44 -33.66
CA GLN A 58 21.67 50.60 -34.43
C GLN A 58 20.97 49.34 -34.97
N GLY A 59 19.77 49.15 -34.43
CA GLY A 59 18.62 48.95 -35.29
C GLY A 59 17.92 47.62 -35.07
N GLY A 60 16.64 47.72 -34.72
CA GLY A 60 15.70 46.64 -34.98
C GLY A 60 15.29 45.88 -33.74
N LYS A 61 14.15 46.30 -33.19
CA LYS A 61 13.07 45.44 -32.71
C LYS A 61 13.51 44.15 -32.00
N GLY A 62 13.32 44.17 -30.68
CA GLY A 62 13.28 42.97 -29.85
C GLY A 62 12.52 41.85 -30.55
N LEU A 63 13.23 40.75 -30.78
CA LEU A 63 12.64 39.51 -31.20
C LEU A 63 11.59 39.13 -30.15
N PRO A 64 10.33 38.87 -30.53
CA PRO A 64 9.36 38.37 -29.57
C PRO A 64 9.92 37.06 -29.01
N ALA A 65 9.96 36.96 -27.68
CA ALA A 65 10.23 35.70 -27.01
C ALA A 65 9.27 34.66 -27.60
N ASP A 66 9.81 33.62 -28.22
CA ASP A 66 9.04 32.53 -28.81
C ASP A 66 8.42 31.74 -27.65
N SER A 67 7.24 32.18 -27.21
CA SER A 67 6.54 31.57 -26.09
C SER A 67 5.88 30.29 -26.60
N LEU A 68 6.60 29.18 -26.52
CA LEU A 68 5.99 27.86 -26.53
C LEU A 68 5.03 27.83 -25.33
N GLN A 69 3.73 27.95 -25.63
CA GLN A 69 2.67 27.75 -24.65
C GLN A 69 2.88 26.36 -24.05
N GLN A 70 3.15 26.33 -22.74
CA GLN A 70 3.30 25.10 -22.00
C GLN A 70 1.96 24.39 -22.01
N ASP A 71 1.84 23.42 -22.93
CA ASP A 71 0.65 22.60 -23.15
C ASP A 71 0.41 21.82 -21.85
N THR A 72 -0.45 22.38 -21.01
CA THR A 72 -0.72 21.82 -19.69
C THR A 72 -1.72 20.69 -19.89
N VAL A 73 -1.20 19.48 -20.07
CA VAL A 73 -2.02 18.27 -19.97
C VAL A 73 -2.61 18.27 -18.56
N ALA A 74 -3.94 18.32 -18.47
CA ALA A 74 -4.64 18.26 -17.19
C ALA A 74 -4.14 17.04 -16.41
N ALA A 75 -3.78 17.25 -15.13
CA ALA A 75 -3.38 16.16 -14.26
C ALA A 75 -4.45 15.06 -14.30
N ALA A 76 -4.02 13.82 -14.53
CA ALA A 76 -4.92 12.68 -14.57
C ALA A 76 -5.81 12.68 -13.31
N PRO A 77 -7.13 12.44 -13.45
CA PRO A 77 -8.02 12.45 -12.31
C PRO A 77 -7.49 11.48 -11.23
N PRO A 78 -7.58 11.88 -9.95
CA PRO A 78 -7.09 11.07 -8.86
C PRO A 78 -7.73 9.68 -8.94
N LYS A 79 -6.90 8.64 -8.82
CA LYS A 79 -7.37 7.26 -8.81
C LYS A 79 -8.38 7.10 -7.68
N LYS A 80 -9.52 6.47 -7.98
CA LYS A 80 -10.49 6.08 -6.95
C LYS A 80 -9.90 4.90 -6.21
N ASP A 81 -9.18 5.22 -5.13
CA ASP A 81 -8.25 4.30 -4.48
C ASP A 81 -8.91 3.37 -3.45
N ALA A 82 -10.24 3.40 -3.26
CA ALA A 82 -10.91 2.50 -2.34
C ALA A 82 -12.33 2.18 -2.79
N LEU A 83 -12.73 0.92 -2.58
CA LEU A 83 -14.12 0.51 -2.69
C LEU A 83 -14.99 1.33 -1.72
N ASP A 84 -16.08 1.86 -2.25
CA ASP A 84 -16.97 2.81 -1.58
C ASP A 84 -17.89 2.12 -0.55
N ALA A 85 -17.95 0.79 -0.60
CA ALA A 85 -18.85 -0.03 0.19
C ALA A 85 -18.22 -1.37 0.64
N PRO A 86 -18.76 -2.01 1.69
CA PRO A 86 -18.26 -3.30 2.15
C PRO A 86 -18.46 -4.41 1.10
N VAL A 87 -17.47 -5.30 1.00
CA VAL A 87 -17.55 -6.52 0.19
C VAL A 87 -17.80 -7.72 1.11
N ALA A 88 -18.72 -8.61 0.72
CA ALA A 88 -18.98 -9.87 1.42
C ALA A 88 -18.48 -11.07 0.60
N TYR A 89 -18.00 -12.10 1.31
CA TYR A 89 -17.39 -13.30 0.73
C TYR A 89 -17.99 -14.55 1.36
N GLU A 90 -18.36 -15.53 0.54
CA GLU A 90 -18.91 -16.81 0.99
C GLU A 90 -18.37 -17.95 0.12
N ALA A 91 -18.12 -19.11 0.72
CA ALA A 91 -17.70 -20.31 0.01
C ALA A 91 -18.29 -21.54 0.70
N ASN A 92 -18.63 -22.59 -0.06
CA ASN A 92 -19.20 -23.80 0.50
C ASN A 92 -18.16 -24.70 1.17
N ASP A 93 -16.97 -24.81 0.57
CA ASP A 93 -15.92 -25.71 1.05
C ASP A 93 -14.93 -24.96 1.95
N SER A 94 -14.22 -23.98 1.38
CA SER A 94 -13.19 -23.26 2.14
C SER A 94 -12.85 -21.88 1.58
N ILE A 95 -12.30 -21.05 2.48
CA ILE A 95 -11.69 -19.77 2.14
C ILE A 95 -10.23 -19.82 2.61
N VAL A 96 -9.29 -19.58 1.69
CA VAL A 96 -7.85 -19.62 1.96
C VAL A 96 -7.24 -18.24 1.72
N PHE A 97 -6.61 -17.69 2.76
CA PHE A 97 -5.84 -16.45 2.67
C PHE A 97 -4.35 -16.77 2.57
N THR A 98 -3.69 -16.16 1.59
CA THR A 98 -2.26 -16.35 1.33
C THR A 98 -1.45 -15.17 1.86
N GLN A 99 -0.18 -15.40 2.18
CA GLN A 99 0.75 -14.33 2.56
C GLN A 99 1.04 -13.36 1.40
N SER A 100 0.80 -13.79 0.15
CA SER A 100 0.93 -12.99 -1.07
C SER A 100 -0.23 -12.03 -1.32
N GLY A 101 -1.16 -11.87 -0.37
CA GLY A 101 -2.29 -10.95 -0.52
C GLY A 101 -3.47 -11.50 -1.30
N PHE A 102 -3.47 -12.78 -1.71
CA PHE A 102 -4.61 -13.39 -2.41
C PHE A 102 -5.54 -14.11 -1.44
N ALA A 103 -6.84 -14.03 -1.72
CA ALA A 103 -7.84 -14.93 -1.16
C ALA A 103 -8.44 -15.85 -2.24
N HIS A 104 -8.64 -17.11 -1.86
CA HIS A 104 -9.26 -18.13 -2.70
C HIS A 104 -10.51 -18.68 -2.03
N LEU A 105 -11.64 -18.66 -2.74
CA LEU A 105 -12.92 -19.21 -2.31
C LEU A 105 -13.19 -20.47 -3.13
N TYR A 106 -13.38 -21.61 -2.46
CA TYR A 106 -13.57 -22.91 -3.09
C TYR A 106 -14.97 -23.49 -2.87
N GLY A 107 -15.48 -24.14 -3.92
CA GLY A 107 -16.78 -24.81 -3.90
C GLY A 107 -17.89 -23.79 -3.87
N GLN A 108 -18.30 -23.27 -5.03
CA GLN A 108 -19.38 -22.27 -5.13
C GLN A 108 -19.04 -21.00 -4.34
N GLY A 109 -17.92 -20.36 -4.69
CA GLY A 109 -17.56 -19.06 -4.14
C GLY A 109 -18.53 -17.98 -4.60
N LYS A 110 -18.91 -17.10 -3.67
CA LYS A 110 -19.73 -15.91 -3.91
C LYS A 110 -19.04 -14.67 -3.35
N VAL A 111 -18.99 -13.62 -4.17
CA VAL A 111 -18.55 -12.28 -3.76
C VAL A 111 -19.68 -11.30 -4.04
N SER A 112 -20.11 -10.58 -3.01
CA SER A 112 -21.18 -9.58 -3.13
C SER A 112 -20.65 -8.18 -2.86
N TYR A 113 -20.87 -7.31 -3.84
CA TYR A 113 -20.65 -5.88 -3.77
C TYR A 113 -21.95 -5.15 -4.17
N PRO A 114 -22.26 -3.97 -3.63
CA PRO A 114 -23.49 -3.28 -4.03
C PRO A 114 -23.58 -3.08 -5.55
N GLY A 115 -24.60 -3.70 -6.15
CA GLY A 115 -24.86 -3.66 -7.59
C GLY A 115 -24.18 -4.75 -8.43
N ALA A 116 -23.36 -5.63 -7.83
CA ALA A 116 -22.74 -6.74 -8.53
C ALA A 116 -22.50 -7.95 -7.61
N ASP A 117 -22.95 -9.12 -8.06
CA ASP A 117 -22.63 -10.42 -7.46
C ASP A 117 -21.75 -11.21 -8.43
N LEU A 118 -20.73 -11.87 -7.89
CA LEU A 118 -19.86 -12.80 -8.61
C LEU A 118 -20.02 -14.18 -8.01
N GLU A 119 -20.31 -15.17 -8.84
CA GLU A 119 -20.47 -16.57 -8.43
C GLU A 119 -19.64 -17.47 -9.36
N ALA A 120 -18.81 -18.35 -8.78
CA ALA A 120 -18.00 -19.31 -9.53
C ALA A 120 -17.62 -20.51 -8.67
N ASP A 121 -17.21 -21.61 -9.29
CA ASP A 121 -16.70 -22.79 -8.56
C ASP A 121 -15.44 -22.46 -7.75
N VAL A 122 -14.58 -21.59 -8.30
CA VAL A 122 -13.40 -21.05 -7.63
C VAL A 122 -13.29 -19.56 -7.93
N ILE A 123 -13.17 -18.74 -6.89
CA ILE A 123 -12.86 -17.31 -7.02
C ILE A 123 -11.48 -17.06 -6.43
N SER A 124 -10.63 -16.36 -7.18
CA SER A 124 -9.33 -15.87 -6.70
C SER A 124 -9.30 -14.36 -6.82
N MET A 125 -8.93 -13.69 -5.73
CA MET A 125 -9.00 -12.24 -5.62
C MET A 125 -7.71 -11.72 -4.98
N ASP A 126 -7.18 -10.64 -5.55
CA ASP A 126 -6.10 -9.86 -4.97
C ASP A 126 -6.69 -8.93 -3.90
N MET A 127 -6.33 -9.13 -2.63
CA MET A 127 -6.80 -8.30 -1.51
C MET A 127 -6.02 -7.01 -1.35
N ASP A 128 -4.84 -6.92 -1.95
CA ASP A 128 -4.00 -5.71 -1.90
C ASP A 128 -4.45 -4.69 -2.94
N ASN A 129 -5.12 -5.16 -4.00
CA ASN A 129 -5.67 -4.29 -5.04
C ASN A 129 -7.18 -4.05 -4.85
N SER A 130 -7.53 -2.86 -4.36
CA SER A 130 -8.92 -2.42 -4.22
C SER A 130 -9.52 -1.77 -5.48
N THR A 131 -8.84 -1.84 -6.64
CA THR A 131 -9.34 -1.26 -7.89
C THR A 131 -10.16 -2.28 -8.70
N VAL A 132 -11.35 -1.85 -9.13
CA VAL A 132 -12.27 -2.58 -10.04
C VAL A 132 -11.94 -2.37 -11.50
#